data_AF-A0A960R6A6-F1
#
_entry.id   AF-A0A960R6A6-F1
#
_cell.length_a   1.000
_cell.length_b   1.000
_cell.length_c   1.000
_cell.angle_alpha   90.00
_cell.angle_beta   90.00
_cell.angle_gamma   90.00
#
_symmetry.space_group_name_H-M   'P 1'
#
loop_
_entity.id
_entity.type
_entity.pdbx_description
1 polymer ?
#
loop_
_entity_poly.entity_id
_entity_poly.type
_entity_poly.pdbx_seq_one_letter_code
_entity_poly.pdbx_strand_id
1 'polypeptide(L)'
;MSTELRVDTREFMASAARLLATSKRDHLVVMREQAKGVIREVIALTPPGRPGATKARGRGTAKVKADILKLVKGTSSEPKVQRRDIAAIHASRRRRGRVTSEISPRIVVPVEALRAYIKEKQARVGHLASGWNTAAAKLGYKPPAWVWRNEGPGAIEIRVSDKDLVIRATNRVAFASEISMLNRRIQAALNIQRNKMERRIASYLKRAATRSGFK
;
A
#
# COMPACT_ATOMS: atom_id res chain seq x y z
N MET A 1 -11.30 -13.41 -14.59
CA MET A 1 -9.95 -13.98 -14.47
C MET A 1 -9.28 -13.44 -13.21
N SER A 2 -8.89 -14.29 -12.25
CA SER A 2 -8.08 -13.85 -11.10
C SER A 2 -6.60 -13.93 -11.45
N THR A 3 -5.89 -12.80 -11.42
CA THR A 3 -4.43 -12.81 -11.55
C THR A 3 -3.82 -13.26 -10.23
N GLU A 4 -3.26 -14.47 -10.17
CA GLU A 4 -2.47 -14.90 -9.02
C GLU A 4 -1.08 -14.25 -9.09
N LEU A 5 -0.68 -13.66 -7.97
CA LEU A 5 0.51 -12.85 -7.88
C LEU A 5 1.55 -13.64 -7.09
N ARG A 6 2.52 -14.26 -7.79
CA ARG A 6 3.55 -15.10 -7.18
C ARG A 6 4.77 -14.26 -6.80
N VAL A 7 5.29 -14.51 -5.61
CA VAL A 7 6.50 -13.87 -5.06
C VAL A 7 7.44 -14.94 -4.55
N ASP A 8 8.75 -14.70 -4.68
CA ASP A 8 9.76 -15.64 -4.19
C ASP A 8 9.92 -15.46 -2.67
N THR A 9 9.57 -16.51 -1.93
CA THR A 9 9.61 -16.55 -0.47
C THR A 9 10.81 -17.32 0.08
N ARG A 10 11.64 -17.95 -0.75
CA ARG A 10 12.68 -18.90 -0.30
C ARG A 10 13.64 -18.27 0.70
N GLU A 11 14.21 -17.12 0.37
CA GLU A 11 15.16 -16.43 1.24
C GLU A 11 14.51 -15.87 2.51
N PHE A 12 13.24 -15.45 2.40
CA PHE A 12 12.47 -15.01 3.56
C PHE A 12 12.25 -16.17 4.53
N MET A 13 11.86 -17.35 4.03
CA MET A 13 11.65 -18.55 4.84
C MET A 13 12.96 -19.04 5.47
N ALA A 14 14.07 -19.02 4.72
CA ALA A 14 15.38 -19.36 5.27
C ALA A 14 15.79 -18.42 6.43
N SER A 15 15.53 -17.12 6.29
CA SER A 15 15.82 -16.13 7.33
C SER A 15 14.89 -16.28 8.55
N ALA A 16 13.62 -16.63 8.31
CA ALA A 16 12.66 -16.91 9.37
C ALA A 16 13.05 -18.17 10.16
N ALA A 17 13.51 -19.23 9.49
CA ALA A 17 14.01 -20.45 10.13
C ALA A 17 15.24 -20.16 11.02
N ARG A 18 16.20 -19.35 10.55
CA ARG A 18 17.33 -18.89 11.38
C ARG A 18 16.87 -18.07 12.59
N LEU A 19 15.90 -17.20 12.40
CA LEU A 19 15.34 -16.41 13.50
C LEU A 19 14.65 -17.30 14.55
N LEU A 20 13.93 -18.33 14.11
CA LEU A 20 13.30 -19.32 14.99
C LEU A 20 14.33 -20.12 15.77
N ALA A 21 15.36 -20.64 15.09
CA ALA A 21 16.43 -21.42 15.73
C ALA A 21 17.19 -20.63 16.81
N THR A 22 17.23 -19.30 16.69
CA THR A 22 17.86 -18.41 17.67
C THR A 22 16.88 -17.84 18.71
N SER A 23 15.58 -18.13 18.58
CA SER A 23 14.54 -17.63 19.47
C SER A 23 14.08 -18.69 20.44
N LYS A 24 13.83 -18.30 21.70
CA LYS A 24 13.12 -19.12 22.68
C LYS A 24 11.59 -19.00 22.59
N ARG A 25 11.09 -18.24 21.61
CA ARG A 25 9.66 -17.94 21.49
C ARG A 25 8.96 -19.01 20.68
N ASP A 26 7.68 -19.18 20.98
CA ASP A 26 6.79 -20.03 20.19
C ASP A 26 6.87 -19.70 18.69
N HIS A 27 6.93 -20.74 17.86
CA HIS A 27 7.17 -20.59 16.44
C HIS A 27 6.00 -19.88 15.73
N LEU A 28 4.76 -20.15 16.15
CA LEU A 28 3.57 -19.52 15.56
C LEU A 28 3.55 -18.03 15.87
N VAL A 29 3.93 -17.66 17.09
CA VAL A 29 4.04 -16.25 17.49
C VAL A 29 5.06 -15.53 16.63
N VAL A 30 6.27 -16.08 16.46
CA VAL A 30 7.33 -15.45 15.66
C VAL A 30 6.89 -15.29 14.22
N MET A 31 6.30 -16.33 13.63
CA MET A 31 5.90 -16.31 12.24
C MET A 31 4.72 -15.35 11.98
N ARG A 32 3.75 -15.29 12.90
CA ARG A 32 2.67 -14.29 12.85
C ARG A 32 3.21 -12.86 12.91
N GLU A 33 4.23 -12.61 13.73
CA GLU A 33 4.92 -11.31 13.76
C GLU A 33 5.64 -10.99 12.44
N GLN A 34 6.28 -11.97 11.81
CA GLN A 34 6.95 -11.73 10.54
C GLN A 34 5.93 -11.43 9.44
N ALA A 35 4.83 -12.17 9.41
CA ALA A 35 3.72 -11.91 8.49
C ALA A 35 3.11 -10.52 8.68
N LYS A 36 2.91 -10.11 9.94
CA LYS A 36 2.50 -8.75 10.29
C LYS A 36 3.48 -7.72 9.74
N GLY A 37 4.78 -7.97 9.85
CA GLY A 37 5.85 -7.16 9.28
C GLY A 37 5.74 -7.04 7.76
N VAL A 38 5.54 -8.16 7.05
CA VAL A 38 5.35 -8.16 5.60
C VAL A 38 4.14 -7.34 5.19
N ILE A 39 2.96 -7.55 5.80
CA ILE A 39 1.75 -6.78 5.48
C ILE A 39 1.93 -5.28 5.74
N ARG A 40 2.64 -4.91 6.82
CA ARG A 40 3.01 -3.52 7.08
C ARG A 40 3.82 -2.93 5.93
N GLU A 41 4.84 -3.62 5.45
CA GLU A 41 5.68 -3.16 4.34
C GLU A 41 4.91 -3.14 3.01
N VAL A 42 4.04 -4.13 2.75
CA VAL A 42 3.16 -4.16 1.58
C VAL A 42 2.27 -2.92 1.55
N ILE A 43 1.63 -2.58 2.67
CA ILE A 43 0.80 -1.37 2.78
C ILE A 43 1.63 -0.10 2.57
N ALA A 44 2.82 -0.03 3.17
CA ALA A 44 3.71 1.13 3.06
C ALA A 44 4.24 1.34 1.63
N LEU A 45 4.39 0.25 0.86
CA LEU A 45 4.86 0.28 -0.53
C LEU A 45 3.72 0.31 -1.55
N THR A 46 2.48 0.05 -1.16
CA THR A 46 1.34 0.14 -2.08
C THR A 46 1.05 1.61 -2.40
N PRO A 47 0.88 2.02 -3.68
CA PRO A 47 0.61 3.40 -4.05
C PRO A 47 -0.50 4.06 -3.20
N PRO A 48 -0.30 5.31 -2.73
CA PRO A 48 0.76 6.27 -3.09
C PRO A 48 2.10 6.07 -2.33
N GLY A 49 2.24 4.99 -1.58
CA GLY A 49 3.46 4.65 -0.85
C GLY A 49 4.67 4.41 -1.76
N ARG A 50 5.87 4.65 -1.20
CA ARG A 50 7.18 4.30 -1.75
C ARG A 50 8.19 4.18 -0.59
N PRO A 51 9.32 3.46 -0.76
CA PRO A 51 10.34 3.35 0.27
C PRO A 51 10.77 4.74 0.78
N GLY A 52 10.87 4.92 2.10
CA GLY A 52 11.32 6.17 2.73
C GLY A 52 10.33 7.35 2.66
N ALA A 53 9.08 7.15 2.20
CA ALA A 53 8.11 8.23 2.10
C ALA A 53 7.29 8.45 3.38
N THR A 54 7.66 9.46 4.16
CA THR A 54 6.88 9.94 5.32
C THR A 54 5.58 10.67 4.93
N LYS A 55 5.52 11.26 3.73
CA LYS A 55 4.39 12.08 3.25
C LYS A 55 3.58 11.43 2.10
N ALA A 56 3.37 10.11 2.15
CA ALA A 56 2.70 9.36 1.07
C ALA A 56 1.29 9.89 0.75
N ARG A 57 0.46 10.14 1.78
CA ARG A 57 -0.89 10.70 1.61
C ARG A 57 -0.85 12.05 0.88
N GLY A 58 0.00 12.97 1.34
CA GLY A 58 0.11 14.33 0.78
C GLY A 58 0.48 14.33 -0.70
N ARG A 59 1.39 13.43 -1.11
CA ARG A 59 1.74 13.25 -2.53
C ARG A 59 0.57 12.72 -3.34
N GLY A 60 -0.15 11.72 -2.82
CA GLY A 60 -1.35 11.18 -3.47
C GLY A 60 -2.42 12.25 -3.67
N THR A 61 -2.71 13.05 -2.63
CA THR A 61 -3.72 14.12 -2.70
C THR A 61 -3.29 15.25 -3.62
N ALA A 62 -2.00 15.62 -3.64
CA ALA A 62 -1.46 16.61 -4.57
C ALA A 62 -1.55 16.13 -6.01
N LYS A 63 -1.24 14.85 -6.28
CA LYS A 63 -1.33 14.26 -7.61
C LYS A 63 -2.76 14.24 -8.13
N VAL A 64 -3.74 13.86 -7.29
CA VAL A 64 -5.17 13.93 -7.64
C VAL A 64 -5.58 15.35 -8.02
N LYS A 65 -5.21 16.33 -7.19
CA LYS A 65 -5.50 17.75 -7.48
C LYS A 65 -4.88 18.19 -8.80
N ALA A 66 -3.60 17.89 -9.02
CA ALA A 66 -2.89 18.24 -10.25
C ALA A 66 -3.54 17.63 -11.50
N ASP A 67 -3.92 16.34 -11.45
CA ASP A 67 -4.55 15.66 -12.58
C ASP A 67 -5.93 16.25 -12.92
N ILE A 68 -6.72 16.67 -11.92
CA ILE A 68 -7.99 17.36 -12.16
C ILE A 68 -7.75 18.75 -12.75
N LEU A 69 -6.78 19.51 -12.23
CA LEU A 69 -6.48 20.87 -12.67
C LEU A 69 -5.85 20.95 -14.07
N LYS A 70 -5.37 19.83 -14.63
CA LYS A 70 -5.02 19.74 -16.06
C LYS A 70 -6.22 19.86 -16.99
N LEU A 71 -7.44 19.62 -16.49
CA LEU A 71 -8.63 19.54 -17.33
C LEU A 71 -9.53 20.77 -17.15
N VAL A 72 -9.62 21.26 -15.92
CA VAL A 72 -10.59 22.28 -15.53
C VAL A 72 -9.94 23.40 -14.72
N LYS A 73 -10.53 24.60 -14.77
CA LYS A 73 -10.23 25.73 -13.88
C LYS A 73 -11.51 26.25 -13.24
N GLY A 74 -11.42 26.59 -11.96
CA GLY A 74 -12.57 27.09 -11.20
C GLY A 74 -12.81 28.59 -11.44
N THR A 75 -14.07 29.01 -11.46
CA THR A 75 -14.48 30.43 -11.42
C THR A 75 -15.61 30.64 -10.42
N SER A 76 -15.69 31.84 -9.85
CA SER A 76 -16.85 32.31 -9.08
C SER A 76 -17.87 33.06 -9.96
N SER A 77 -17.51 33.41 -11.19
CA SER A 77 -18.38 34.16 -12.10
C SER A 77 -19.27 33.20 -12.89
N GLU A 78 -20.56 33.18 -12.55
CA GLU A 78 -21.55 32.30 -13.18
C GLU A 78 -21.62 32.44 -14.70
N PRO A 79 -21.60 33.66 -15.30
CA PRO A 79 -21.60 33.82 -16.76
C PRO A 79 -20.38 33.20 -17.47
N LYS A 80 -19.27 32.95 -16.75
CA LYS A 80 -18.05 32.35 -17.31
C LYS A 80 -18.04 30.82 -17.21
N VAL A 81 -19.02 30.21 -16.54
CA VAL A 81 -19.11 28.75 -16.39
C VAL A 81 -19.44 28.12 -17.74
N GLN A 82 -18.58 27.20 -18.19
CA GLN A 82 -18.78 26.47 -19.45
C GLN A 82 -19.48 25.13 -19.18
N ARG A 83 -19.02 24.39 -18.16
CA ARG A 83 -19.61 23.10 -17.78
C ARG A 83 -19.68 22.91 -16.27
N ARG A 84 -20.57 22.02 -15.82
CA ARG A 84 -20.77 21.68 -14.40
C ARG A 84 -20.44 20.22 -14.06
N ASP A 85 -20.33 19.36 -15.06
CA ASP A 85 -20.16 17.91 -14.94
C ASP A 85 -18.68 17.49 -14.83
N ILE A 86 -17.99 18.01 -13.81
CA ILE A 86 -16.54 17.78 -13.57
C ILE A 86 -16.20 16.28 -13.53
N ALA A 87 -17.11 15.44 -13.01
CA ALA A 87 -16.95 14.00 -12.97
C ALA A 87 -16.80 13.36 -14.36
N ALA A 88 -17.65 13.74 -15.31
CA ALA A 88 -17.63 13.20 -16.67
C ALA A 88 -16.40 13.69 -17.44
N ILE A 89 -16.02 14.97 -17.29
CA ILE A 89 -14.77 15.53 -17.85
C ILE A 89 -13.56 14.71 -17.36
N HIS A 90 -13.47 14.50 -16.05
CA HIS A 90 -12.34 13.78 -15.47
C HIS A 90 -12.32 12.30 -15.87
N ALA A 91 -13.48 11.63 -15.91
CA ALA A 91 -13.58 10.23 -16.30
C ALA A 91 -13.16 9.99 -17.75
N SER A 92 -13.66 10.81 -18.69
CA SER A 92 -13.36 10.68 -20.13
C SER A 92 -11.87 10.84 -20.48
N ARG A 93 -11.11 11.53 -19.63
CA ARG A 93 -9.66 11.77 -19.83
C ARG A 93 -8.77 10.85 -18.99
N ARG A 94 -9.36 9.99 -18.15
CA ARG A 94 -8.59 9.03 -17.34
C ARG A 94 -8.27 7.78 -18.14
N ARG A 95 -6.99 7.41 -18.18
CA ARG A 95 -6.53 6.11 -18.69
C ARG A 95 -5.69 5.42 -17.62
N ARG A 96 -6.04 4.17 -17.27
CA ARG A 96 -5.36 3.38 -16.23
C ARG A 96 -5.15 4.16 -14.92
N GLY A 97 -6.18 4.90 -14.52
CA GLY A 97 -6.18 5.71 -13.29
C GLY A 97 -5.39 7.02 -13.31
N ARG A 98 -4.91 7.48 -14.47
CA ARG A 98 -4.18 8.75 -14.60
C ARG A 98 -4.78 9.66 -15.66
N VAL A 99 -4.62 10.97 -15.49
CA VAL A 99 -4.88 11.96 -16.55
C VAL A 99 -3.59 12.15 -17.34
N THR A 100 -3.59 11.68 -18.59
CA THR A 100 -2.39 11.62 -19.45
C THR A 100 -2.09 12.93 -20.17
N SER A 101 -3.12 13.71 -20.52
CA SER A 101 -2.99 14.99 -21.23
C SER A 101 -3.75 16.12 -20.55
N GLU A 102 -3.29 17.34 -20.78
CA GLU A 102 -3.95 18.58 -20.36
C GLU A 102 -4.89 19.08 -21.46
N ILE A 103 -5.92 19.83 -21.07
CA ILE A 103 -6.81 20.55 -21.98
C ILE A 103 -6.37 22.02 -21.96
N SER A 104 -6.10 22.58 -23.15
CA SER A 104 -5.82 24.00 -23.33
C SER A 104 -6.75 24.58 -24.39
N PRO A 105 -7.53 25.63 -24.09
CA PRO A 105 -7.71 26.23 -22.77
C PRO A 105 -8.49 25.31 -21.82
N ARG A 106 -8.17 25.34 -20.51
CA ARG A 106 -8.88 24.54 -19.49
C ARG A 106 -10.36 24.91 -19.40
N ILE A 107 -11.21 23.89 -19.23
CA ILE A 107 -12.66 24.06 -19.13
C ILE A 107 -13.03 24.81 -17.85
N VAL A 108 -13.87 25.84 -17.98
CA VAL A 108 -14.30 26.66 -16.83
C VAL A 108 -15.48 26.02 -16.12
N VAL A 109 -15.32 25.80 -14.80
CA VAL A 109 -16.33 25.15 -13.94
C VAL A 109 -16.55 25.97 -12.67
N PRO A 110 -17.66 25.79 -11.93
CA PRO A 110 -17.87 26.47 -10.66
C PRO A 110 -16.78 26.11 -9.63
N VAL A 111 -16.19 27.11 -8.97
CA VAL A 111 -15.06 26.91 -8.05
C VAL A 111 -15.43 26.03 -6.85
N GLU A 112 -16.64 26.17 -6.31
CA GLU A 112 -17.09 25.36 -5.17
C GLU A 112 -17.33 23.90 -5.56
N ALA A 113 -17.92 23.66 -6.73
CA ALA A 113 -18.06 22.30 -7.28
C ALA A 113 -16.69 21.65 -7.52
N LEU A 114 -15.70 22.41 -8.02
CA LEU A 114 -14.34 21.93 -8.21
C LEU A 114 -13.67 21.56 -6.88
N ARG A 115 -13.79 22.40 -5.86
CA ARG A 115 -13.24 22.13 -4.52
C ARG A 115 -13.87 20.88 -3.91
N ALA A 116 -15.19 20.76 -3.96
CA ALA A 116 -15.91 19.59 -3.48
C ALA A 116 -15.47 18.30 -4.19
N TYR A 117 -15.37 18.35 -5.52
CA TYR A 117 -14.94 17.21 -6.33
C TYR A 117 -13.49 16.79 -6.05
N ILE A 118 -12.57 17.74 -5.91
CA ILE A 118 -11.18 17.45 -5.53
C ILE A 118 -11.15 16.78 -4.15
N LYS A 119 -11.89 17.31 -3.17
CA LYS A 119 -11.97 16.74 -1.81
C LYS A 119 -12.50 15.30 -1.83
N GLU A 120 -13.56 15.04 -2.58
CA GLU A 120 -14.13 13.69 -2.77
C GLU A 120 -13.08 12.72 -3.33
N LYS A 121 -12.34 13.10 -4.38
CA LYS A 121 -11.30 12.22 -4.95
C LYS A 121 -10.09 12.07 -4.05
N GLN A 122 -9.70 13.11 -3.30
CA GLN A 122 -8.65 13.03 -2.30
C GLN A 122 -9.00 12.11 -1.13
N ALA A 123 -10.28 11.97 -0.78
CA ALA A 123 -10.74 11.05 0.25
C ALA A 123 -10.39 9.59 -0.08
N ARG A 124 -10.48 9.22 -1.37
CA ARG A 124 -10.19 7.88 -1.91
C ARG A 124 -8.69 7.56 -2.02
N VAL A 125 -7.81 8.50 -1.70
CA VAL A 125 -6.36 8.21 -1.64
C VAL A 125 -6.11 7.15 -0.57
N GLY A 126 -5.49 6.04 -0.96
CA GLY A 126 -5.27 4.87 -0.11
C GLY A 126 -6.20 3.70 -0.35
N HIS A 127 -7.23 3.84 -1.21
CA HIS A 127 -8.19 2.77 -1.48
C HIS A 127 -7.55 1.47 -1.99
N LEU A 128 -6.48 1.56 -2.78
CA LEU A 128 -5.72 0.38 -3.19
C LEU A 128 -5.04 -0.31 -1.99
N ALA A 129 -4.38 0.47 -1.14
CA ALA A 129 -3.69 -0.07 0.04
C ALA A 129 -4.68 -0.65 1.06
N SER A 130 -5.92 -0.15 1.10
CA SER A 130 -6.94 -0.69 1.99
C SER A 130 -7.41 -2.09 1.64
N GLY A 131 -7.16 -2.59 0.42
CA GLY A 131 -7.39 -4.00 0.10
C GLY A 131 -6.56 -4.97 0.97
N TRP A 132 -5.59 -4.47 1.73
CA TRP A 132 -4.82 -5.25 2.71
C TRP A 132 -5.32 -5.08 4.15
N ASN A 133 -6.35 -4.26 4.41
CA ASN A 133 -6.83 -3.96 5.77
C ASN A 133 -7.32 -5.22 6.49
N THR A 134 -8.03 -6.12 5.80
CA THR A 134 -8.47 -7.40 6.37
C THR A 134 -7.29 -8.24 6.89
N ALA A 135 -6.23 -8.34 6.08
CA ALA A 135 -5.00 -9.02 6.48
C ALA A 135 -4.30 -8.33 7.66
N ALA A 136 -4.21 -7.00 7.62
CA ALA A 136 -3.64 -6.20 8.69
C ALA A 136 -4.39 -6.41 10.02
N ALA A 137 -5.73 -6.36 9.99
CA ALA A 137 -6.60 -6.57 11.13
C ALA A 137 -6.34 -7.93 11.79
N LYS A 138 -6.38 -9.01 10.99
CA LYS A 138 -6.19 -10.39 11.47
C LYS A 138 -4.80 -10.60 12.07
N LEU A 139 -3.78 -9.92 11.54
CA LEU A 139 -2.40 -9.97 12.04
C LEU A 139 -2.12 -8.94 13.16
N GLY A 140 -3.13 -8.18 13.62
CA GLY A 140 -2.98 -7.20 14.69
C GLY A 140 -2.12 -5.99 14.32
N TYR A 141 -2.05 -5.64 13.02
CA TYR A 141 -1.48 -4.38 12.55
C TYR A 141 -2.59 -3.37 12.30
N LYS A 142 -2.39 -2.13 12.79
CA LYS A 142 -3.26 -0.99 12.49
C LYS A 142 -2.57 -0.12 11.42
N PRO A 143 -3.03 -0.15 10.16
CA PRO A 143 -2.54 0.73 9.10
C PRO A 143 -2.74 2.21 9.45
N PRO A 144 -2.07 3.14 8.72
CA PRO A 144 -2.35 4.57 8.85
C PRO A 144 -3.84 4.87 8.65
N ALA A 145 -4.41 5.77 9.46
CA ALA A 145 -5.85 6.05 9.48
C ALA A 145 -6.45 6.39 8.10
N TRP A 146 -5.68 7.08 7.24
CA TRP A 146 -6.12 7.43 5.88
C TRP A 146 -6.22 6.24 4.93
N VAL A 147 -5.50 5.14 5.18
CA VAL A 147 -5.68 3.85 4.50
C VAL A 147 -6.83 3.09 5.16
N TRP A 148 -6.84 3.05 6.49
CA TRP A 148 -7.80 2.25 7.27
C TRP A 148 -9.26 2.60 7.00
N ARG A 149 -9.58 3.90 6.88
CA ARG A 149 -10.95 4.39 6.61
C ARG A 149 -11.53 4.01 5.24
N ASN A 150 -10.71 3.47 4.33
CA ASN A 150 -11.20 3.04 3.03
C ASN A 150 -11.62 1.57 3.11
N GLU A 151 -12.69 1.23 2.40
CA GLU A 151 -13.24 -0.13 2.34
C GLU A 151 -12.75 -0.83 1.05
N GLY A 152 -11.44 -1.06 0.97
CA GLY A 152 -10.88 -1.83 -0.15
C GLY A 152 -11.21 -3.32 0.00
N PRO A 153 -11.74 -3.99 -1.04
CA PRO A 153 -12.08 -5.41 -0.94
C PRO A 153 -10.80 -6.25 -0.81
N GLY A 154 -10.74 -7.06 0.24
CA GLY A 154 -9.57 -7.86 0.57
C GLY A 154 -9.91 -9.08 1.42
N ALA A 155 -9.06 -10.10 1.34
CA ALA A 155 -9.22 -11.33 2.10
C ALA A 155 -7.87 -11.78 2.68
N ILE A 156 -7.94 -12.58 3.74
CA ILE A 156 -6.78 -13.27 4.27
C ILE A 156 -7.17 -14.70 4.62
N GLU A 157 -6.31 -15.63 4.26
CA GLU A 157 -6.33 -17.01 4.69
C GLU A 157 -5.00 -17.30 5.40
N ILE A 158 -5.09 -17.79 6.63
CA ILE A 158 -3.95 -18.24 7.42
C ILE A 158 -4.20 -19.71 7.70
N ARG A 159 -3.37 -20.58 7.13
CA ARG A 159 -3.34 -22.01 7.46
C ARG A 159 -2.11 -22.27 8.29
N VAL A 160 -2.33 -22.83 9.47
CA VAL A 160 -1.29 -23.28 10.37
C VAL A 160 -1.38 -24.79 10.43
N SER A 161 -0.27 -25.48 10.16
CA SER A 161 -0.09 -26.88 10.46
C SER A 161 1.23 -27.07 11.21
N ASP A 162 1.46 -28.28 11.73
CA ASP A 162 2.71 -28.63 12.40
C ASP A 162 3.92 -28.58 11.45
N LYS A 163 3.67 -28.61 10.13
CA LYS A 163 4.70 -28.60 9.09
C LYS A 163 4.86 -27.23 8.43
N ASP A 164 3.76 -26.49 8.26
CA ASP A 164 3.73 -25.30 7.42
C ASP A 164 2.85 -24.18 8.01
N LEU A 165 3.33 -22.94 7.85
CA LEU A 165 2.50 -21.75 7.96
C LEU A 165 2.31 -21.14 6.58
N VAL A 166 1.07 -21.14 6.09
CA VAL A 166 0.69 -20.51 4.83
C VAL A 166 -0.16 -19.28 5.11
N ILE A 167 0.25 -18.14 4.56
CA ILE A 167 -0.51 -16.89 4.65
C ILE A 167 -0.78 -16.39 3.24
N ARG A 168 -2.05 -16.44 2.84
CA ARG A 168 -2.53 -15.93 1.56
C ARG A 168 -3.33 -14.67 1.82
N ALA A 169 -2.78 -13.53 1.42
CA ALA A 169 -3.50 -12.26 1.43
C ALA A 169 -3.94 -11.90 0.01
N THR A 170 -5.17 -11.44 -0.15
CA THR A 170 -5.74 -11.08 -1.45
C THR A 170 -6.21 -9.64 -1.42
N ASN A 171 -5.84 -8.88 -2.46
CA ASN A 171 -6.36 -7.54 -2.71
C ASN A 171 -7.21 -7.58 -3.99
N ARG A 172 -8.52 -7.33 -3.86
CA ARG A 172 -9.50 -7.41 -4.94
C ARG A 172 -9.94 -6.05 -5.45
N VAL A 173 -9.20 -4.98 -5.14
CA VAL A 173 -9.50 -3.64 -5.68
C VAL A 173 -9.46 -3.73 -7.20
N ALA A 174 -10.52 -3.29 -7.89
CA ALA A 174 -10.76 -3.59 -9.31
C ALA A 174 -9.56 -3.28 -10.23
N PHE A 175 -8.83 -2.21 -9.94
CA PHE A 175 -7.68 -1.77 -10.72
C PHE A 175 -6.33 -2.24 -10.14
N ALA A 176 -6.30 -3.11 -9.13
CA ALA A 176 -5.07 -3.56 -8.49
C ALA A 176 -4.15 -4.33 -9.46
N SER A 177 -4.72 -5.16 -10.33
CA SER A 177 -4.00 -5.92 -11.35
C SER A 177 -3.39 -5.04 -12.45
N GLU A 178 -3.97 -3.86 -12.71
CA GLU A 178 -3.48 -2.91 -13.70
C GLU A 178 -2.27 -2.10 -13.22
N ILE A 179 -1.94 -2.19 -11.92
CA ILE A 179 -0.84 -1.42 -11.34
C ILE A 179 0.47 -2.12 -11.67
N SER A 180 1.16 -1.54 -12.65
CA SER A 180 2.52 -1.91 -12.97
C SER A 180 3.38 -1.89 -11.70
N MET A 181 4.18 -2.94 -11.52
CA MET A 181 5.12 -3.12 -10.40
C MET A 181 4.50 -3.50 -9.05
N LEU A 182 3.21 -3.87 -8.95
CA LEU A 182 2.68 -4.36 -7.66
C LEU A 182 3.45 -5.59 -7.16
N ASN A 183 3.80 -6.54 -8.05
CA ASN A 183 4.64 -7.71 -7.72
C ASN A 183 6.01 -7.30 -7.19
N ARG A 184 6.67 -6.37 -7.88
CA ARG A 184 7.98 -5.86 -7.46
C ARG A 184 7.90 -5.20 -6.09
N ARG A 185 6.81 -4.51 -5.77
CA ARG A 185 6.58 -3.88 -4.46
C ARG A 185 6.33 -4.92 -3.36
N ILE A 186 5.59 -5.99 -3.65
CA ILE A 186 5.38 -7.08 -2.69
C ILE A 186 6.69 -7.84 -2.44
N GLN A 187 7.46 -8.14 -3.49
CA GLN A 187 8.81 -8.73 -3.33
C GLN A 187 9.73 -7.80 -2.52
N ALA A 188 9.70 -6.49 -2.78
CA ALA A 188 10.46 -5.53 -1.99
C ALA A 188 10.02 -5.51 -0.51
N ALA A 189 8.72 -5.65 -0.22
CA ALA A 189 8.21 -5.76 1.15
C ALA A 189 8.77 -6.99 1.87
N LEU A 190 8.79 -8.15 1.19
CA LEU A 190 9.42 -9.37 1.71
C LEU A 190 10.91 -9.15 2.00
N ASN A 191 11.65 -8.57 1.05
CA ASN A 191 13.08 -8.32 1.19
C ASN A 191 13.38 -7.35 2.34
N ILE A 192 12.56 -6.30 2.54
CA ILE A 192 12.69 -5.38 3.67
C ILE A 192 12.51 -6.13 4.99
N GLN A 193 11.47 -6.97 5.10
CA GLN A 193 11.24 -7.74 6.33
C GLN A 193 12.35 -8.77 6.57
N ARG A 194 12.82 -9.45 5.52
CA ARG A 194 13.99 -10.34 5.56
C ARG A 194 15.20 -9.62 6.14
N ASN A 195 15.55 -8.44 5.62
CA ASN A 195 16.70 -7.67 6.09
C ASN A 195 16.54 -7.23 7.56
N LYS A 196 15.32 -7.00 8.04
CA LYS A 196 15.07 -6.73 9.47
C LYS A 196 15.30 -7.97 10.35
N MET A 197 14.92 -9.16 9.87
CA MET A 197 15.20 -10.42 10.57
C MET A 197 16.71 -10.64 10.69
N GLU A 198 17.45 -10.49 9.59
CA GLU A 198 18.91 -10.66 9.58
C GLU A 198 19.62 -9.71 10.54
N ARG A 199 19.23 -8.42 10.55
CA ARG A 199 19.77 -7.45 11.53
C ARG A 199 19.47 -7.86 12.97
N ARG A 200 18.29 -8.43 13.23
CA ARG A 200 17.90 -8.89 14.57
C ARG A 200 18.72 -10.10 15.00
N ILE A 201 18.95 -11.06 14.09
CA ILE A 201 19.81 -12.23 14.33
C ILE A 201 21.24 -11.78 14.64
N ALA A 202 21.83 -10.94 13.79
CA ALA A 202 23.17 -10.40 14.02
C ALA A 202 23.29 -9.68 15.39
N SER A 203 22.29 -8.87 15.73
CA SER A 203 22.24 -8.18 17.03
C SER A 203 22.07 -9.13 18.22
N TYR A 204 21.41 -10.28 18.03
CA TYR A 204 21.28 -11.30 19.06
C TYR A 204 22.60 -12.06 19.25
N LEU A 205 23.22 -12.53 18.15
CA LEU A 205 24.50 -13.23 18.17
C LEU A 205 25.61 -12.38 18.79
N LYS A 206 25.70 -11.09 18.41
CA LYS A 206 26.65 -10.15 19.03
C LYS A 206 26.47 -10.07 20.54
N ARG A 207 25.22 -9.93 21.02
CA ARG A 207 24.93 -9.88 22.47
C ARG A 207 25.25 -11.19 23.19
N ALA A 208 25.01 -12.33 22.54
CA ALA A 208 25.37 -13.63 23.09
C ALA A 208 26.90 -13.78 23.20
N ALA A 209 27.64 -13.44 22.15
CA ALA A 209 29.11 -13.47 22.14
C ALA A 209 29.70 -12.59 23.26
N THR A 210 29.23 -11.34 23.38
CA THR A 210 29.68 -10.43 24.45
C THR A 210 29.38 -10.98 25.85
N ARG A 211 28.23 -11.61 26.07
CA ARG A 211 27.88 -12.24 27.36
C ARG A 211 28.74 -13.46 27.67
N SER A 212 29.19 -14.17 26.65
CA SER A 212 30.06 -15.34 26.77
C SER A 212 31.56 -14.98 26.81
N GLY A 213 31.90 -13.68 26.89
CA GLY A 213 33.29 -13.21 27.01
C GLY A 213 34.06 -13.07 25.70
N PHE A 214 33.42 -13.34 24.55
CA PHE A 214 33.99 -13.07 23.24
C PHE A 214 33.80 -11.59 22.90
N LYS A 215 34.91 -10.86 22.66
CA LYS A 215 34.93 -9.46 22.24
C LYS A 215 35.14 -9.35 20.74
#